data_AF-A0A9R1XMS7-F1
#
_entry.id   AF-A0A9R1XMS7-F1
#
_cell.length_a   1.000
_cell.length_b   1.000
_cell.length_c   1.000
_cell.angle_alpha   90.00
_cell.angle_beta   90.00
_cell.angle_gamma   90.00
#
_symmetry.space_group_name_H-M   'P 1'
#
loop_
_entity.id
_entity.type
_entity.pdbx_description
1 polymer ?
#
loop_
_entity_poly.entity_id
_entity_poly.type
_entity_poly.pdbx_seq_one_letter_code
_entity_poly.pdbx_strand_id
1 'polypeptide(L)'
;MLKSMEFIFLEVGIYCHLLMERNQMHRQIASIRKSFFDQGYLDEQFIQLEELQDNSNPNFVEEVVTLFYRDSARFLYNLDQALEKRPLDFNKLDSLMHQFKGSSSSIGAKKVKTECTNFRAHCNAQNAEGCKRTYQHVKREYTTLKKKLEAYFQMSRQVGPIEMACRPR
;
A
#
# COMPACT_ATOMS: atom_id res chain seq x y z
N MET A 1 14.97 19.50 -48.67
CA MET A 1 15.14 20.22 -47.38
C MET A 1 13.81 20.51 -46.68
N LEU A 2 12.80 21.15 -47.30
CA LEU A 2 11.55 21.47 -46.60
C LEU A 2 10.81 20.24 -46.02
N LYS A 3 10.70 19.14 -46.76
CA LYS A 3 10.10 17.88 -46.26
C LYS A 3 10.83 17.28 -45.04
N SER A 4 12.14 17.52 -44.91
CA SER A 4 12.92 17.07 -43.75
C SER A 4 12.71 17.97 -42.54
N MET A 5 12.50 19.27 -42.73
CA MET A 5 12.18 20.20 -41.64
C MET A 5 10.77 19.98 -41.08
N GLU A 6 9.77 19.69 -41.92
CA GLU A 6 8.42 19.32 -41.45
C GLU A 6 8.41 18.02 -40.64
N PHE A 7 9.22 17.03 -41.05
CA PHE A 7 9.36 15.76 -40.33
C PHE A 7 9.96 15.94 -38.93
N ILE A 8 11.01 16.76 -38.80
CA ILE A 8 11.64 17.08 -37.51
C ILE A 8 10.67 17.84 -36.60
N PHE A 9 9.87 18.77 -37.14
CA PHE A 9 8.87 19.50 -36.36
C PHE A 9 7.77 18.57 -35.82
N LEU A 10 7.36 17.58 -36.62
CA LEU A 10 6.39 16.56 -36.20
C LEU A 10 6.96 15.64 -35.11
N GLU A 11 8.20 15.19 -35.24
CA GLU A 11 8.89 14.37 -34.23
C GLU A 11 9.08 15.14 -32.90
N VAL A 12 9.53 16.40 -32.96
CA VAL A 12 9.66 17.26 -31.77
C VAL A 12 8.29 17.54 -31.14
N GLY A 13 7.24 17.74 -31.94
CA GLY A 13 5.87 17.91 -31.46
C GLY A 13 5.32 16.67 -30.74
N ILE A 14 5.51 15.48 -31.32
CA ILE A 14 5.12 14.20 -30.71
C ILE A 14 5.90 13.96 -29.42
N TYR A 15 7.21 14.23 -29.42
CA TYR A 15 8.05 14.09 -28.23
C TYR A 15 7.61 15.02 -27.09
N CYS A 16 7.32 16.29 -27.39
CA CYS A 16 6.78 17.25 -26.43
C CYS A 16 5.44 16.79 -25.85
N HIS A 17 4.55 16.25 -26.68
CA HIS A 17 3.26 15.72 -26.22
C HIS A 17 3.43 14.53 -25.27
N LEU A 18 4.26 13.54 -25.64
CA LEU A 18 4.54 12.35 -24.81
C LEU A 18 5.21 12.76 -23.48
N LEU A 19 6.11 13.74 -23.50
CA LEU A 19 6.76 14.26 -22.30
C LEU A 19 5.75 14.96 -21.37
N MET A 20 4.82 15.74 -21.92
CA MET A 20 3.77 16.39 -21.13
C MET A 20 2.81 15.37 -20.49
N GLU A 21 2.40 14.34 -21.22
CA GLU A 21 1.59 13.24 -20.68
C GLU A 21 2.32 12.50 -19.56
N ARG A 22 3.59 12.13 -19.78
CA ARG A 22 4.43 11.50 -18.75
C ARG A 22 4.54 12.37 -17.50
N ASN A 23 4.73 13.68 -17.65
CA ASN A 23 4.78 14.61 -16.52
C ASN A 23 3.43 14.77 -15.80
N GLN A 24 2.31 14.66 -16.52
CA GLN A 24 0.98 14.65 -15.90
C GLN A 24 0.77 13.38 -15.08
N MET A 25 1.16 12.22 -15.61
CA MET A 25 1.00 10.95 -14.89
C MET A 25 1.88 10.89 -13.62
N HIS A 26 3.11 11.40 -13.66
CA HIS A 26 3.95 11.52 -12.46
C HIS A 26 3.31 12.42 -11.38
N ARG A 27 2.71 13.55 -11.79
CA ARG A 27 1.98 14.43 -10.87
C ARG A 27 0.76 13.73 -10.26
N GLN A 28 0.06 12.91 -11.05
CA GLN A 28 -1.06 12.10 -10.54
C GLN A 28 -0.59 11.05 -9.53
N ILE A 29 0.49 10.32 -9.81
CA ILE A 29 1.08 9.34 -8.88
C ILE A 29 1.49 10.02 -7.57
N ALA A 30 2.18 11.17 -7.65
CA ALA A 30 2.57 11.93 -6.46
C ALA A 30 1.36 12.42 -5.65
N SER A 31 0.28 12.84 -6.31
CA SER A 31 -0.98 13.21 -5.67
C SER A 31 -1.65 12.03 -4.97
N ILE A 32 -1.71 10.87 -5.62
CA ILE A 32 -2.23 9.63 -5.03
C ILE A 32 -1.40 9.24 -3.81
N ARG A 33 -0.07 9.26 -3.94
CA ARG A 33 0.87 8.98 -2.84
C ARG A 33 0.57 9.88 -1.65
N LYS A 34 0.53 11.20 -1.87
CA LYS A 34 0.21 12.18 -0.83
C LYS A 34 -1.14 11.91 -0.16
N SER A 35 -2.15 11.56 -0.96
CA SER A 35 -3.50 11.28 -0.46
C SER A 35 -3.55 10.12 0.54
N PHE A 36 -2.62 9.15 0.49
CA PHE A 36 -2.55 8.08 1.49
C PHE A 36 -2.20 8.63 2.87
N PHE A 37 -1.24 9.54 2.95
CA PHE A 37 -0.79 10.15 4.20
C PHE A 37 -1.82 11.14 4.73
N ASP A 38 -2.36 12.00 3.86
CA ASP A 38 -3.40 12.98 4.22
C ASP A 38 -4.66 12.30 4.77
N GLN A 39 -5.07 11.16 4.20
CA GLN A 39 -6.21 10.37 4.67
C GLN A 39 -5.84 9.39 5.80
N GLY A 40 -4.56 9.33 6.20
CA GLY A 40 -4.05 8.52 7.29
C GLY A 40 -4.00 7.02 7.03
N TYR A 41 -4.00 6.58 5.77
CA TYR A 41 -3.85 5.17 5.41
C TYR A 41 -2.44 4.64 5.66
N LEU A 42 -1.43 5.47 5.32
CA LEU A 42 -0.02 5.16 5.49
C LEU A 42 0.62 6.11 6.52
N ASP A 43 1.66 5.63 7.19
CA ASP A 43 2.53 6.42 8.08
C ASP A 43 4.00 6.40 7.64
N GLU A 44 4.87 7.04 8.42
CA GLU A 44 6.29 7.21 8.14
C GLU A 44 7.03 5.89 7.85
N GLN A 45 6.54 4.75 8.34
CA GLN A 45 7.15 3.45 8.04
C GLN A 45 7.10 3.12 6.55
N PHE A 46 6.08 3.56 5.82
CA PHE A 46 6.02 3.37 4.37
C PHE A 46 7.08 4.21 3.65
N ILE A 47 7.40 5.40 4.17
CA ILE A 47 8.47 6.25 3.62
C ILE A 47 9.83 5.55 3.81
N GLN A 48 10.08 5.02 5.01
CA GLN A 48 11.28 4.24 5.28
C GLN A 48 11.39 3.01 4.36
N LEU A 49 10.26 2.37 4.04
CA LEU A 49 10.23 1.26 3.10
C LEU A 49 10.59 1.70 1.68
N GLU A 50 10.11 2.87 1.23
CA GLU A 50 10.48 3.47 -0.06
C GLU A 50 11.96 3.85 -0.12
N GLU A 51 12.57 4.31 0.98
CA GLU A 51 14.00 4.66 1.06
C GLU A 51 14.93 3.46 0.87
N LEU A 52 14.44 2.24 1.08
CA LEU A 52 15.18 1.00 0.82
C LEU A 52 15.14 0.58 -0.66
N GLN A 53 14.30 1.21 -1.48
CA GLN A 53 14.21 0.93 -2.91
C GLN A 53 15.31 1.68 -3.66
N ASP A 54 16.04 0.99 -4.53
CA ASP A 54 17.11 1.56 -5.36
C ASP A 54 17.04 1.07 -6.81
N ASN A 55 18.01 1.49 -7.64
CA ASN A 55 18.08 1.10 -9.04
C ASN A 55 18.38 -0.40 -9.24
N SER A 56 18.91 -1.09 -8.24
CA SER A 56 19.18 -2.53 -8.26
C SER A 56 17.96 -3.35 -7.84
N ASN A 57 17.06 -2.79 -7.04
CA ASN A 57 15.77 -3.36 -6.71
C ASN A 57 14.60 -2.35 -6.86
N PRO A 58 14.20 -2.02 -8.09
CA PRO A 58 13.20 -0.98 -8.35
C PRO A 58 11.76 -1.35 -7.94
N ASN A 59 11.51 -2.62 -7.58
CA ASN A 59 10.17 -3.12 -7.21
C ASN A 59 10.05 -3.48 -5.73
N PHE A 60 11.08 -3.22 -4.92
CA PHE A 60 11.17 -3.65 -3.52
C PHE A 60 9.89 -3.37 -2.72
N VAL A 61 9.36 -2.15 -2.82
CA VAL A 61 8.17 -1.74 -2.04
C VAL A 61 6.95 -2.56 -2.47
N GLU A 62 6.74 -2.74 -3.78
CA GLU A 62 5.62 -3.54 -4.30
C GLU A 62 5.75 -5.01 -3.89
N GLU A 63 6.96 -5.58 -3.90
CA GLU A 63 7.22 -6.95 -3.46
C GLU A 63 6.90 -7.16 -1.97
N VAL A 64 7.35 -6.24 -1.11
CA VAL A 64 7.06 -6.29 0.33
C VAL A 64 5.56 -6.16 0.61
N VAL A 65 4.87 -5.26 -0.09
CA VAL A 65 3.42 -5.10 0.04
C VAL A 65 2.66 -6.33 -0.49
N THR A 66 3.14 -6.94 -1.58
CA THR A 66 2.57 -8.18 -2.13
C THR A 66 2.74 -9.35 -1.16
N LEU A 67 3.90 -9.46 -0.52
CA LEU A 67 4.16 -10.41 0.54
C LEU A 67 3.20 -10.21 1.72
N PHE A 68 3.00 -8.96 2.15
CA PHE A 68 2.02 -8.62 3.18
C PHE A 68 0.61 -9.12 2.81
N TYR A 69 0.15 -8.95 1.57
CA TYR A 69 -1.18 -9.45 1.16
C TYR A 69 -1.31 -10.97 1.24
N ARG A 70 -0.26 -11.69 0.86
CA ARG A 70 -0.23 -13.16 0.92
C ARG A 70 -0.34 -13.64 2.36
N ASP A 71 0.44 -13.03 3.26
CA ASP A 71 0.45 -13.40 4.67
C ASP A 71 -0.87 -13.00 5.35
N SER A 72 -1.42 -11.83 4.99
CA SER A 72 -2.71 -11.32 5.46
C SER A 72 -3.87 -12.29 5.17
N ALA A 73 -3.89 -12.90 3.98
CA ALA A 73 -4.96 -13.85 3.62
C ALA A 73 -5.04 -15.03 4.60
N ARG A 74 -3.88 -15.58 4.99
CA ARG A 74 -3.80 -16.65 6.00
C ARG A 74 -4.21 -16.15 7.38
N PHE A 75 -3.81 -14.94 7.78
CA PHE A 75 -4.21 -14.36 9.06
C PHE A 75 -5.72 -14.17 9.18
N LEU A 76 -6.35 -13.54 8.17
CA LEU A 76 -7.78 -13.29 8.16
C LEU A 76 -8.57 -14.61 8.21
N TYR A 77 -8.17 -15.60 7.41
CA TYR A 77 -8.80 -16.93 7.44
C TYR A 77 -8.75 -17.57 8.85
N ASN A 78 -7.57 -17.57 9.48
CA ASN A 78 -7.42 -18.14 10.84
C ASN A 78 -8.25 -17.38 11.89
N LEU A 79 -8.41 -16.07 11.70
CA LEU A 79 -9.17 -15.23 12.63
C LEU A 79 -10.69 -15.40 12.44
N ASP A 80 -11.19 -15.51 11.20
CA ASP A 80 -12.59 -15.90 10.93
C ASP A 80 -12.90 -17.24 11.60
N GLN A 81 -12.03 -18.26 11.40
CA GLN A 81 -12.19 -19.57 12.02
C GLN A 81 -12.14 -19.54 13.56
N ALA A 82 -11.32 -18.68 14.16
CA ALA A 82 -11.25 -18.55 15.62
C ALA A 82 -12.50 -17.87 16.21
N LEU A 83 -13.10 -16.92 15.50
CA LEU A 83 -14.32 -16.21 15.92
C LEU A 83 -15.60 -17.06 15.84
N GLU A 84 -15.60 -18.13 15.04
CA GLU A 84 -16.71 -19.07 14.93
C GLU A 84 -16.78 -20.07 16.10
N LYS A 85 -15.68 -20.27 16.84
CA LYS A 85 -15.60 -21.26 17.92
C LYS A 85 -16.36 -20.84 19.18
N ARG A 86 -16.86 -21.83 19.91
CA ARG A 86 -17.51 -21.65 21.22
C ARG A 86 -16.94 -22.66 22.24
N PRO A 87 -16.51 -22.21 23.44
CA PRO A 87 -16.34 -20.82 23.85
C PRO A 87 -15.26 -20.10 23.01
N LEU A 88 -15.28 -18.75 23.00
CA LEU A 88 -14.24 -17.98 22.32
C LEU A 88 -12.93 -18.06 23.12
N ASP A 89 -11.83 -18.31 22.42
CA ASP A 89 -10.48 -18.25 22.97
C ASP A 89 -9.90 -16.85 22.73
N PHE A 90 -10.10 -15.95 23.68
CA PHE A 90 -9.61 -14.56 23.58
C PHE A 90 -8.09 -14.44 23.53
N ASN A 91 -7.35 -15.37 24.16
CA ASN A 91 -5.88 -15.36 24.11
C ASN A 91 -5.39 -15.71 22.70
N LYS A 92 -6.02 -16.68 22.06
CA LYS A 92 -5.73 -17.00 20.66
C LYS A 92 -6.09 -15.86 19.71
N LEU A 93 -7.23 -15.19 19.94
CA LEU A 93 -7.63 -14.02 19.15
C LEU A 93 -6.63 -12.87 19.32
N ASP A 94 -6.19 -12.56 20.54
CA ASP A 94 -5.19 -11.52 20.80
C ASP A 94 -3.86 -11.84 20.11
N SER A 95 -3.39 -13.09 20.21
CA SER A 95 -2.13 -13.53 19.59
C SER A 95 -2.16 -13.42 18.05
N LEU A 96 -3.26 -13.85 17.42
CA LEU A 96 -3.44 -13.70 15.97
C LEU A 96 -3.46 -12.22 15.57
N MET A 97 -4.17 -11.39 16.32
CA MET A 97 -4.26 -9.96 16.02
C MET A 97 -2.96 -9.21 16.30
N HIS A 98 -2.18 -9.64 17.29
CA HIS A 98 -0.86 -9.09 17.57
C HIS A 98 0.09 -9.32 16.40
N GLN A 99 0.12 -10.53 15.84
CA GLN A 99 0.92 -10.85 14.66
C GLN A 99 0.48 -10.02 13.45
N PHE A 100 -0.83 -9.94 13.21
CA PHE A 100 -1.36 -9.15 12.09
C PHE A 100 -1.08 -7.64 12.24
N LYS A 101 -1.14 -7.11 13.48
CA LYS A 101 -0.72 -5.75 13.80
C LYS A 101 0.76 -5.53 13.46
N GLY A 102 1.64 -6.47 13.81
CA GLY A 102 3.08 -6.39 13.51
C GLY A 102 3.33 -6.33 12.01
N SER A 103 2.70 -7.23 11.25
CA SER A 103 2.77 -7.25 9.78
C SER A 103 2.19 -6.00 9.13
N SER A 104 1.08 -5.46 9.66
CA SER A 104 0.53 -4.18 9.21
C SER A 104 1.45 -3.01 9.52
N SER A 105 2.15 -3.07 10.67
CA SER A 105 3.10 -2.04 11.07
C SER A 105 4.30 -2.01 10.14
N SER A 106 4.83 -3.15 9.68
CA SER A 106 6.03 -3.20 8.82
C SER A 106 5.85 -2.56 7.45
N ILE A 107 4.61 -2.40 6.96
CA ILE A 107 4.32 -1.66 5.72
C ILE A 107 3.72 -0.27 5.97
N GLY A 108 3.66 0.19 7.22
CA GLY A 108 3.05 1.47 7.58
C GLY A 108 1.54 1.55 7.40
N ALA A 109 0.80 0.42 7.43
CA ALA A 109 -0.66 0.39 7.30
C ALA A 109 -1.36 0.93 8.56
N LYS A 110 -1.37 2.26 8.70
CA LYS A 110 -1.73 2.98 9.93
C LYS A 110 -3.13 2.66 10.44
N LYS A 111 -4.17 2.76 9.61
CA LYS A 111 -5.55 2.48 10.04
C LYS A 111 -5.77 1.02 10.42
N VAL A 112 -5.19 0.08 9.66
CA VAL A 112 -5.26 -1.34 9.97
C VAL A 112 -4.63 -1.61 11.34
N LYS A 113 -3.42 -1.07 11.59
CA LYS A 113 -2.72 -1.15 12.88
C LYS A 113 -3.54 -0.58 14.05
N THR A 114 -4.27 0.52 13.83
CA THR A 114 -5.17 1.11 14.82
C THR A 114 -6.32 0.17 15.15
N GLU A 115 -7.02 -0.36 14.14
CA GLU A 115 -8.14 -1.28 14.37
C GLU A 115 -7.68 -2.61 14.99
N CYS A 116 -6.49 -3.10 14.66
CA CYS A 116 -5.89 -4.23 15.36
C CYS A 116 -5.70 -3.93 16.85
N THR A 117 -5.28 -2.71 17.20
CA THR A 117 -5.12 -2.30 18.61
C THR A 117 -6.45 -2.26 19.34
N ASN A 118 -7.51 -1.75 18.69
CA ASN A 118 -8.87 -1.75 19.24
C ASN A 118 -9.41 -3.16 19.47
N PHE A 119 -9.20 -4.07 18.50
CA PHE A 119 -9.60 -5.48 18.64
C PHE A 119 -8.92 -6.16 19.83
N ARG A 120 -7.62 -5.92 20.02
CA ARG A 120 -6.87 -6.47 21.16
C ARG A 120 -7.38 -5.96 22.50
N ALA A 121 -7.77 -4.68 22.58
CA ALA A 121 -8.41 -4.14 23.78
C ALA A 121 -9.71 -4.90 24.13
N HIS A 122 -10.51 -5.29 23.12
CA HIS A 122 -11.69 -6.12 23.34
C HIS A 122 -11.37 -7.57 23.69
N CYS A 123 -10.25 -8.13 23.22
CA CYS A 123 -9.78 -9.43 23.68
C CYS A 123 -9.44 -9.40 25.18
N ASN A 124 -8.71 -8.38 25.62
CA ASN A 124 -8.34 -8.19 27.03
C ASN A 124 -9.58 -8.00 27.92
N ALA A 125 -10.60 -7.31 27.42
CA ALA A 125 -11.88 -7.12 28.11
C ALA A 125 -12.85 -8.32 27.95
N GLN A 126 -12.44 -9.40 27.28
CA GLN A 126 -13.29 -10.56 26.96
C GLN A 126 -14.63 -10.19 26.29
N ASN A 127 -14.64 -9.13 25.48
CA ASN A 127 -15.83 -8.60 24.83
C ASN A 127 -15.98 -9.18 23.42
N ALA A 128 -16.72 -10.29 23.31
CA ALA A 128 -16.92 -11.01 22.04
C ALA A 128 -17.55 -10.13 20.93
N GLU A 129 -18.55 -9.32 21.26
CA GLU A 129 -19.21 -8.44 20.28
C GLU A 129 -18.30 -7.29 19.85
N GLY A 130 -17.49 -6.76 20.77
CA GLY A 130 -16.43 -5.80 20.49
C GLY A 130 -15.38 -6.37 19.52
N CYS A 131 -14.91 -7.60 19.76
CA CYS A 131 -13.99 -8.30 18.86
C CYS A 131 -14.59 -8.45 17.46
N LYS A 132 -15.83 -8.94 17.34
CA LYS A 132 -16.48 -9.08 16.03
C LYS A 132 -16.61 -7.75 15.29
N ARG A 133 -17.04 -6.69 15.99
CA ARG A 133 -17.20 -5.35 15.39
C ARG A 133 -15.87 -4.80 14.88
N THR A 134 -14.86 -4.78 15.74
CA THR A 134 -13.52 -4.29 15.36
C THR A 134 -12.87 -5.15 14.29
N TYR A 135 -13.13 -6.45 14.24
CA TYR A 135 -12.66 -7.27 13.14
C TYR A 135 -13.27 -6.88 11.78
N GLN A 136 -14.54 -6.47 11.75
CA GLN A 136 -15.13 -5.92 10.52
C GLN A 136 -14.46 -4.60 10.11
N HIS A 137 -14.06 -3.76 11.07
CA HIS A 137 -13.27 -2.55 10.80
C HIS A 137 -11.89 -2.89 10.25
N VAL A 138 -11.18 -3.86 10.83
CA VAL A 138 -9.91 -4.38 10.31
C VAL A 138 -10.06 -4.82 8.84
N LYS A 139 -11.08 -5.63 8.52
CA LYS A 139 -11.34 -6.11 7.15
C LYS A 139 -11.62 -4.97 6.18
N ARG A 140 -12.40 -3.96 6.59
CA ARG A 140 -12.68 -2.77 5.77
C ARG A 140 -11.41 -1.97 5.48
N GLU A 141 -10.65 -1.62 6.51
CA GLU A 141 -9.45 -0.80 6.34
C GLU A 141 -8.38 -1.53 5.53
N TYR A 142 -8.19 -2.83 5.76
CA TYR A 142 -7.31 -3.67 4.96
C TYR A 142 -7.72 -3.71 3.49
N THR A 143 -9.00 -3.98 3.20
CA THR A 143 -9.50 -4.08 1.82
C THR A 143 -9.39 -2.75 1.08
N THR A 144 -9.69 -1.64 1.77
CA THR A 144 -9.58 -0.29 1.20
C THR A 144 -8.13 0.06 0.90
N LEU A 145 -7.21 -0.20 1.83
CA LEU A 145 -5.78 0.05 1.62
C LEU A 145 -5.24 -0.78 0.46
N LYS A 146 -5.54 -2.08 0.45
CA LYS A 146 -5.11 -3.00 -0.61
C LYS A 146 -5.52 -2.50 -1.99
N LYS A 147 -6.80 -2.19 -2.20
CA LYS A 147 -7.31 -1.69 -3.50
C LYS A 147 -6.59 -0.41 -3.95
N LYS A 148 -6.36 0.52 -3.03
CA LYS A 148 -5.70 1.78 -3.34
C LYS A 148 -4.22 1.57 -3.69
N LEU A 149 -3.50 0.74 -2.94
CA LEU A 149 -2.09 0.42 -3.21
C LEU A 149 -1.93 -0.36 -4.52
N GLU A 150 -2.82 -1.31 -4.83
CA GLU A 150 -2.83 -2.02 -6.11
C GLU A 150 -2.98 -1.04 -7.29
N ALA A 151 -3.92 -0.10 -7.19
CA ALA A 151 -4.08 0.94 -8.21
C ALA A 151 -2.85 1.87 -8.32
N TYR A 152 -2.25 2.22 -7.18
CA TYR A 152 -1.04 3.04 -7.13
C TYR A 152 0.15 2.35 -7.82
N PHE A 153 0.41 1.08 -7.51
CA PHE A 153 1.50 0.33 -8.15
C PHE A 153 1.22 0.08 -9.63
N GLN A 154 -0.03 -0.21 -10.01
CA GLN A 154 -0.42 -0.35 -11.40
C GLN A 154 -0.13 0.92 -12.22
N MET A 155 -0.50 2.09 -11.70
CA MET A 155 -0.17 3.37 -12.35
C MET A 155 1.34 3.61 -12.38
N SER A 156 2.05 3.33 -11.29
CA SER A 156 3.50 3.51 -11.21
C SER A 156 4.26 2.69 -12.26
N ARG A 157 3.82 1.46 -12.53
CA ARG A 157 4.40 0.62 -13.61
C ARG A 157 4.19 1.20 -15.02
N GLN A 158 3.08 1.87 -15.28
CA GLN A 158 2.77 2.41 -16.61
C GLN A 158 3.63 3.63 -16.97
N VAL A 159 4.03 4.42 -15.96
CA VAL A 159 4.75 5.68 -16.17
C VAL A 159 6.26 5.47 -16.23
N GLY A 160 6.76 4.37 -15.65
CA GLY A 160 8.18 4.10 -15.48
C GLY A 160 8.86 5.06 -14.50
N PRO A 161 10.13 4.83 -14.13
CA PRO A 161 10.86 5.74 -13.27
C PRO A 161 10.99 7.12 -13.94
N ILE A 162 10.96 8.20 -13.14
CA ILE A 162 11.42 9.51 -13.60
C ILE A 162 12.89 9.32 -13.98
N GLU A 163 13.27 9.59 -15.23
CA GLU A 163 14.69 9.67 -15.59
C GLU A 163 15.28 10.85 -14.83
N MET A 164 15.82 10.58 -13.63
CA MET A 164 16.77 11.47 -13.01
C MET A 164 18.03 11.39 -13.87
N ALA A 165 18.25 12.41 -14.71
CA ALA A 165 19.52 12.62 -15.38
C ALA A 165 20.65 12.31 -14.38
N CYS A 166 21.54 11.39 -14.77
CA CYS A 166 22.64 10.89 -13.95
C CYS A 166 23.30 12.02 -13.15
N ARG A 167 23.29 11.94 -11.82
CA ARG A 167 24.25 12.70 -11.02
C ARG A 167 25.63 12.11 -11.29
N PRO A 168 26.61 12.89 -11.78
CA PRO A 168 27.99 12.41 -11.88
C PRO A 168 28.49 12.06 -10.48
N ARG A 169 29.18 10.92 -10.37
CA ARG A 169 29.96 10.55 -9.17
C ARG A 169 31.19 11.44 -9.05
#